data_AF-A0A3S5AQA9-F1
#
_entry.id   AF-A0A3S5AQA9-F1
#
_cell.length_a   1.000
_cell.length_b   1.000
_cell.length_c   1.000
_cell.angle_alpha   90.00
_cell.angle_beta   90.00
_cell.angle_gamma   90.00
#
_symmetry.space_group_name_H-M   'P 1'
#
loop_
_entity.id
_entity.type
_entity.pdbx_description
1 polymer ?
#
loop_
_entity_poly.entity_id
_entity_poly.type
_entity_poly.pdbx_seq_one_letter_code
_entity_poly.pdbx_strand_id
1 'polypeptide(L)'
;MACLGELKIYFCITQNITFLNMFRVCAWTTTQCSSDGRTFNETIDLPLPYKSLYNYNGVCFVLCSTCTHKDGVQEQLLAASNLKLYNTKNLFRNGLYEIELHPLVNYSKIKRLEDVEVLVRDYNFDSKPKEMYMMNKLLKIHRKRMRNELYETPLDRHVPSDIEHYINDAKMHSGRLFLSVRFDFCRAFPHINMPDPSSFVRAEKWNPVDEMYFKLTRNARTADIDRDRKPNKEALNLLKASRVGPAPGQRSF
;
A
#
# COMPACT_ATOMS: atom_id res chain seq x y z
N MET A 1 -4.93 35.13 -18.16
CA MET A 1 -4.97 34.21 -16.99
C MET A 1 -5.33 32.83 -17.52
N ALA A 2 -4.57 31.79 -17.15
CA ALA A 2 -5.02 30.42 -17.38
C ALA A 2 -6.16 30.14 -16.40
N CYS A 3 -7.34 29.79 -16.89
CA CYS A 3 -8.43 29.36 -16.01
C CYS A 3 -8.16 27.90 -15.63
N LEU A 4 -8.09 27.62 -14.34
CA LEU A 4 -8.11 26.26 -13.82
C LEU A 4 -9.50 25.68 -14.05
N GLY A 5 -9.56 24.55 -14.72
CA GLY A 5 -10.77 23.81 -15.03
C GLY A 5 -10.96 22.64 -14.06
N GLU A 6 -11.43 21.52 -14.58
CA GLU A 6 -11.78 20.34 -13.81
C GLU A 6 -10.58 19.82 -12.99
N LEU A 7 -10.84 19.50 -11.71
CA LEU A 7 -9.86 18.89 -10.82
C LEU A 7 -9.88 17.38 -10.98
N LYS A 8 -8.72 16.73 -10.87
CA LYS A 8 -8.59 15.26 -10.87
C LYS A 8 -7.56 14.83 -9.84
N ILE A 9 -7.77 13.67 -9.23
CA ILE A 9 -6.74 12.99 -8.45
C ILE A 9 -6.24 11.80 -9.26
N TYR A 10 -4.97 11.86 -9.65
CA TYR A 10 -4.25 10.68 -10.07
C TYR A 10 -3.68 9.99 -8.86
N PHE A 11 -3.74 8.67 -8.83
CA PHE A 11 -3.07 7.89 -7.81
C PHE A 11 -2.46 6.61 -8.36
N CYS A 12 -1.43 6.13 -7.68
CA CYS A 12 -0.76 4.89 -8.02
C CYS A 12 -0.29 4.19 -6.74
N ILE A 13 -0.34 2.86 -6.76
CA ILE A 13 0.22 2.06 -5.68
C ILE A 13 1.74 2.01 -5.84
N THR A 14 2.46 2.19 -4.74
CA THR A 14 3.93 2.15 -4.71
C THR A 14 4.39 0.87 -4.03
N GLN A 15 5.45 0.26 -4.56
CA GLN A 15 6.02 -1.01 -4.09
C GLN A 15 7.52 -0.82 -3.77
N ASN A 16 7.98 -1.32 -2.62
CA ASN A 16 9.41 -1.43 -2.30
C ASN A 16 9.85 -2.82 -2.68
N ILE A 17 10.82 -2.91 -3.58
CA ILE A 17 11.52 -4.14 -3.86
C ILE A 17 12.82 -4.09 -3.04
N THR A 18 12.70 -4.48 -1.77
CA THR A 18 13.74 -4.33 -0.75
C THR A 18 15.09 -4.92 -1.18
N PHE A 19 15.09 -6.05 -1.89
CA PHE A 19 16.31 -6.72 -2.35
C PHE A 19 16.99 -6.05 -3.55
N LEU A 20 16.29 -5.18 -4.28
CA LEU A 20 16.87 -4.38 -5.38
C LEU A 20 17.08 -2.92 -4.97
N ASN A 21 16.67 -2.52 -3.77
CA ASN A 21 16.57 -1.12 -3.37
C ASN A 21 15.82 -0.27 -4.43
N MET A 22 14.79 -0.87 -5.04
CA MET A 22 14.01 -0.26 -6.11
C MET A 22 12.60 0.06 -5.62
N PHE A 23 12.14 1.26 -5.96
CA PHE A 23 10.75 1.64 -5.83
C PHE A 23 10.10 1.50 -7.20
N ARG A 24 9.00 0.74 -7.24
CA ARG A 24 8.17 0.65 -8.43
C ARG A 24 6.87 1.40 -8.19
N VAL A 25 6.50 2.22 -9.16
CA VAL A 25 5.17 2.81 -9.24
C VAL A 25 4.32 1.96 -10.18
N CYS A 26 3.14 1.56 -9.72
CA CYS A 26 2.16 0.86 -10.56
C CYS A 26 1.50 1.84 -11.56
N ALA A 27 0.69 1.31 -12.48
CA ALA A 27 -0.05 2.15 -13.41
C ALA A 27 -0.89 3.21 -12.68
N TRP A 28 -0.87 4.43 -13.22
CA TRP A 28 -1.68 5.53 -12.73
C TRP A 28 -3.16 5.27 -13.00
N THR A 29 -3.97 5.52 -11.98
CA THR A 29 -5.43 5.54 -12.06
C THR A 29 -5.89 6.96 -11.78
N THR A 30 -6.99 7.40 -12.39
CA THR A 30 -7.55 8.73 -12.17
C THR A 30 -8.92 8.62 -11.53
N THR A 31 -9.25 9.55 -10.65
CA THR A 31 -10.61 9.72 -10.15
C THR A 31 -11.37 10.80 -10.91
N GLN A 32 -12.67 10.63 -11.05
CA GLN A 32 -13.58 11.65 -11.53
C GLN A 32 -14.02 12.55 -10.37
N CYS A 33 -13.99 13.86 -10.63
CA CYS A 33 -14.52 14.84 -9.69
C CYS A 33 -16.03 14.89 -9.82
N SER A 34 -16.72 15.02 -8.69
CA SER A 34 -18.16 15.22 -8.68
C SER A 34 -18.51 16.61 -9.23
N SER A 35 -19.80 16.83 -9.52
CA SER A 35 -20.32 18.12 -9.98
C SER A 35 -20.07 19.28 -9.01
N ASP A 36 -19.83 19.01 -7.72
CA ASP A 36 -19.49 20.03 -6.72
C ASP A 36 -18.04 20.55 -6.84
N GLY A 37 -17.22 19.92 -7.70
CA GLY A 37 -15.82 20.29 -7.92
C GLY A 37 -14.89 20.05 -6.72
N ARG A 38 -15.37 19.35 -5.67
CA ARG A 38 -14.67 19.23 -4.39
C ARG A 38 -14.62 17.80 -3.86
N THR A 39 -15.60 16.97 -4.21
CA THR A 39 -15.64 15.57 -3.81
C THR A 39 -15.25 14.66 -4.95
N PHE A 40 -14.50 13.61 -4.63
CA PHE A 40 -14.13 12.54 -5.56
C PHE A 40 -14.86 11.29 -5.04
N ASN A 41 -16.14 11.14 -5.40
CA ASN A 41 -17.04 10.13 -4.83
C ASN A 41 -16.82 8.74 -5.43
N GLU A 42 -15.59 8.28 -5.45
CA GLU A 42 -15.22 6.98 -6.00
C GLU A 42 -14.76 6.04 -4.89
N THR A 43 -15.41 4.89 -4.79
CA THR A 43 -14.88 3.74 -4.05
C THR A 43 -14.10 2.89 -5.01
N ILE A 44 -12.81 2.72 -4.75
CA ILE A 44 -11.90 2.01 -5.64
C ILE A 44 -11.41 0.75 -4.94
N ASP A 45 -11.75 -0.40 -5.52
CA ASP A 45 -11.19 -1.67 -5.11
C ASP A 45 -9.74 -1.75 -5.58
N LEU A 46 -8.80 -1.71 -4.64
CA LEU A 46 -7.40 -1.94 -4.96
C LEU A 46 -7.26 -3.40 -5.42
N PRO A 47 -6.73 -3.68 -6.63
CA PRO A 47 -6.60 -5.04 -7.17
C PRO A 47 -5.41 -5.77 -6.52
N LEU A 48 -5.26 -5.64 -5.21
CA LEU A 48 -4.18 -6.17 -4.42
C LEU A 48 -4.67 -7.41 -3.67
N PRO A 49 -4.14 -8.61 -3.98
CA PRO A 49 -4.40 -9.77 -3.16
C PRO A 49 -3.98 -9.47 -1.73
N TYR A 50 -4.84 -9.75 -0.75
CA TYR A 50 -4.54 -9.54 0.67
C TYR A 50 -3.18 -10.15 1.08
N LYS A 51 -2.89 -11.35 0.56
CA LYS A 51 -1.62 -12.05 0.78
C LYS A 51 -0.38 -11.31 0.27
N SER A 52 -0.53 -10.35 -0.64
CA SER A 52 0.57 -9.63 -1.29
C SER A 52 0.71 -8.20 -0.76
N LEU A 53 -0.14 -7.76 0.17
CA LEU A 53 -0.15 -6.39 0.68
C LEU A 53 1.23 -5.94 1.23
N TYR A 54 2.00 -6.87 1.80
CA TYR A 54 3.33 -6.60 2.35
C TYR A 54 4.37 -6.16 1.31
N ASN A 55 4.12 -6.40 0.03
CA ASN A 55 5.00 -5.94 -1.05
C ASN A 55 4.77 -4.46 -1.40
N TYR A 56 3.71 -3.85 -0.87
CA TYR A 56 3.32 -2.48 -1.19
C TYR A 56 3.65 -1.55 -0.04
N ASN A 57 4.12 -0.36 -0.37
CA ASN A 57 4.55 0.64 0.60
C ASN A 57 3.47 1.63 0.92
N GLY A 58 2.75 2.06 -0.11
CA GLY A 58 2.04 3.33 -0.08
C GLY A 58 1.21 3.57 -1.32
N VAL A 59 0.48 4.68 -1.28
CA VAL A 59 -0.24 5.24 -2.42
C VAL A 59 0.29 6.65 -2.62
N CYS A 60 0.73 6.95 -3.84
CA CYS A 60 1.04 8.30 -4.24
C CYS A 60 -0.21 8.93 -4.85
N PHE A 61 -0.49 10.18 -4.48
CA PHE A 61 -1.60 10.98 -4.97
C PHE A 61 -1.06 12.24 -5.64
N VAL A 62 -1.65 12.62 -6.77
CA VAL A 62 -1.32 13.83 -7.52
C VAL A 62 -2.61 14.55 -7.87
N LEU A 63 -2.76 15.76 -7.35
CA LEU A 63 -3.83 16.67 -7.72
C LEU A 63 -3.46 17.39 -9.01
N CYS A 64 -4.35 17.31 -9.99
CA CYS A 64 -4.21 17.95 -11.28
C CYS A 64 -5.42 18.84 -11.57
N SER A 65 -5.22 19.83 -12.43
CA SER A 65 -6.31 20.59 -13.04
C SER A 65 -6.07 20.75 -14.53
N THR A 66 -7.13 20.77 -15.32
CA THR A 66 -7.03 21.16 -16.72
C THR A 66 -6.83 22.68 -16.82
N CYS A 67 -5.78 23.15 -17.47
CA CYS A 67 -5.58 24.55 -17.80
C CYS A 67 -5.81 24.78 -19.30
N THR A 68 -6.50 25.87 -19.64
CA THR A 68 -6.65 26.26 -21.06
C THR A 68 -5.55 27.25 -21.43
N HIS A 69 -4.73 26.88 -22.41
CA HIS A 69 -3.68 27.71 -23.01
C HIS A 69 -4.04 28.06 -24.45
N LYS A 70 -3.26 28.96 -25.06
CA LYS A 70 -3.45 29.38 -26.47
C LYS A 70 -3.36 28.20 -27.45
N ASP A 71 -2.61 27.16 -27.08
CA ASP A 71 -2.38 25.96 -27.88
C ASP A 71 -3.34 24.81 -27.56
N GLY A 72 -4.36 25.05 -26.71
CA GLY A 72 -5.36 24.06 -26.32
C GLY A 72 -5.44 23.80 -24.81
N VAL A 73 -6.16 22.76 -24.43
CA VAL A 73 -6.31 22.32 -23.03
C VAL A 73 -5.16 21.38 -22.66
N GLN A 74 -4.47 21.67 -21.56
CA GLN A 74 -3.40 20.83 -21.01
C GLN A 74 -3.72 20.47 -19.56
N GLU A 75 -3.18 19.35 -19.07
CA GLU A 75 -3.23 19.04 -17.64
C GLU A 75 -2.04 19.64 -16.93
N GLN A 76 -2.32 20.32 -15.82
CA GLN A 76 -1.32 20.90 -14.93
C GLN A 76 -1.32 20.13 -13.61
N LEU A 77 -0.16 19.59 -13.24
CA LEU A 77 0.07 18.99 -11.93
C LEU A 77 0.19 20.11 -10.88
N LEU A 78 -0.63 20.06 -9.84
CA LEU A 78 -0.73 21.12 -8.84
C LEU A 78 -0.03 20.77 -7.52
N ALA A 79 -0.32 19.58 -6.99
CA ALA A 79 0.19 19.14 -5.70
C ALA A 79 0.32 17.61 -5.66
N ALA A 80 1.21 17.07 -4.83
CA ALA A 80 1.40 15.63 -4.67
C ALA A 80 1.62 15.22 -3.22
N SER A 81 1.39 13.95 -2.94
CA SER A 81 1.61 13.36 -1.61
C SER A 81 1.88 11.87 -1.71
N ASN A 82 2.64 11.34 -0.76
CA ASN A 82 2.85 9.91 -0.61
C ASN A 82 2.37 9.44 0.77
N LEU A 83 1.38 8.55 0.77
CA LEU A 83 0.83 7.95 1.97
C LEU A 83 1.30 6.50 2.10
N LYS A 84 2.05 6.21 3.17
CA LYS A 84 2.40 4.82 3.50
C LYS A 84 1.16 4.03 3.92
N LEU A 85 0.96 2.84 3.36
CA LEU A 85 -0.14 1.94 3.69
C LEU A 85 -0.06 1.41 5.13
N TYR A 86 1.16 1.37 5.69
CA TYR A 86 1.42 0.91 7.05
C TYR A 86 1.81 2.07 7.96
N ASN A 87 1.41 1.99 9.22
CA ASN A 87 1.83 2.94 10.25
C ASN A 87 3.19 2.53 10.87
N THR A 88 3.68 3.30 11.84
CA THR A 88 4.95 3.04 12.52
C THR A 88 4.99 1.74 13.33
N LYS A 89 3.83 1.12 13.59
CA LYS A 89 3.69 -0.18 14.24
C LYS A 89 3.52 -1.31 13.21
N ASN A 90 3.77 -1.05 11.93
CA ASN A 90 3.57 -2.00 10.83
C ASN A 90 2.13 -2.52 10.70
N LEU A 91 1.16 -1.76 11.20
CA LEU A 91 -0.25 -2.05 11.03
C LEU A 91 -0.77 -1.32 9.80
N PHE A 92 -1.54 -2.02 8.97
CA PHE A 92 -2.22 -1.40 7.84
C PHE A 92 -3.16 -0.29 8.30
N ARG A 93 -3.19 0.81 7.56
CA ARG A 93 -4.04 1.96 7.81
C ARG A 93 -5.52 1.65 7.54
N ASN A 94 -6.35 1.76 8.57
CA ASN A 94 -7.79 1.54 8.49
C ASN A 94 -8.53 2.78 9.03
N GLY A 95 -9.54 3.25 8.29
CA GLY A 95 -10.34 4.43 8.62
C GLY A 95 -10.01 5.67 7.79
N LEU A 96 -10.49 6.83 8.27
CA LEU A 96 -10.35 8.12 7.59
C LEU A 96 -9.00 8.80 7.89
N TYR A 97 -8.34 9.25 6.83
CA TYR A 97 -7.08 9.98 6.88
C TYR A 97 -7.21 11.31 6.13
N GLU A 98 -6.87 12.39 6.82
CA GLU A 98 -6.59 13.68 6.18
C GLU A 98 -5.11 13.71 5.82
N ILE A 99 -4.79 13.75 4.53
CA ILE A 99 -3.42 13.81 4.02
C ILE A 99 -3.10 15.22 3.50
N GLU A 100 -1.90 15.71 3.78
CA GLU A 100 -1.39 16.97 3.22
C GLU A 100 -0.89 16.74 1.79
N LEU A 101 -1.35 17.57 0.86
CA LEU A 101 -0.87 17.64 -0.51
C LEU A 101 0.16 18.78 -0.62
N HIS A 102 1.37 18.45 -1.03
CA HIS A 102 2.48 19.39 -1.15
C HIS A 102 2.49 20.05 -2.53
N PRO A 103 2.49 21.39 -2.63
CA PRO A 103 2.49 22.09 -3.91
C PRO A 103 3.70 21.72 -4.77
N LEU A 104 3.45 21.39 -6.04
CA LEU A 104 4.49 21.04 -7.02
C LEU A 104 5.14 22.27 -7.67
N VAL A 105 4.64 23.47 -7.39
CA VAL A 105 5.08 24.74 -8.02
C VAL A 105 6.58 25.00 -7.82
N ASN A 106 7.16 24.50 -6.73
CA ASN A 106 8.58 24.64 -6.41
C ASN A 106 9.49 23.63 -7.16
N TYR A 107 8.91 22.69 -7.90
CA TYR A 107 9.62 21.60 -8.55
C TYR A 107 9.57 21.75 -10.07
N SER A 108 10.45 22.57 -10.62
CA SER A 108 10.51 22.91 -12.06
C SER A 108 10.70 21.72 -13.01
N LYS A 109 11.17 20.59 -12.49
CA LYS A 109 11.39 19.34 -13.26
C LYS A 109 10.14 18.46 -13.36
N ILE A 110 9.10 18.73 -12.57
CA ILE A 110 7.93 17.88 -12.47
C ILE A 110 6.87 18.42 -13.42
N LYS A 111 6.72 17.78 -14.58
CA LYS A 111 5.76 18.20 -15.62
C LYS A 111 4.78 17.10 -15.98
N ARG A 112 5.16 15.85 -15.76
CA ARG A 112 4.35 14.66 -16.07
C ARG A 112 4.29 13.75 -14.85
N LEU A 113 3.34 12.81 -14.87
CA LEU A 113 3.14 11.86 -13.79
C LEU A 113 4.38 10.96 -13.57
N GLU A 114 5.12 10.65 -14.63
CA GLU A 114 6.35 9.87 -14.54
C GLU A 114 7.45 10.59 -13.74
N ASP A 115 7.46 11.93 -13.75
CA ASP A 115 8.44 12.71 -13.01
C ASP A 115 8.18 12.65 -11.49
N VAL A 116 6.93 12.37 -11.09
CA VAL A 116 6.50 12.29 -9.69
C VAL A 116 7.10 11.09 -8.96
N GLU A 117 7.53 10.05 -9.68
CA GLU A 117 8.18 8.87 -9.08
C GLU A 117 9.41 9.24 -8.22
N VAL A 118 10.11 10.31 -8.60
CA VAL A 118 11.26 10.83 -7.84
C VAL A 118 10.82 11.42 -6.50
N LEU A 119 9.64 12.05 -6.45
CA LEU A 119 9.11 12.70 -5.26
C LEU A 119 8.59 11.69 -4.22
N VAL A 120 8.09 10.54 -4.67
CA VAL A 120 7.66 9.44 -3.79
C VAL A 120 8.77 9.01 -2.82
N ARG A 121 10.03 9.20 -3.23
CA ARG A 121 11.24 8.88 -2.45
C ARG A 121 11.62 9.99 -1.46
N ASP A 122 11.18 11.22 -1.69
CA ASP A 122 11.53 12.35 -0.84
C ASP A 122 10.65 12.35 0.42
N TYR A 123 11.31 12.37 1.58
CA TYR A 123 10.66 12.45 2.88
C TYR A 123 9.81 13.71 3.05
N ASN A 124 10.08 14.76 2.27
CA ASN A 124 9.31 16.00 2.28
C ASN A 124 7.87 15.81 1.77
N PHE A 125 7.62 14.79 0.94
CA PHE A 125 6.29 14.47 0.39
C PHE A 125 5.47 13.50 1.26
N ASP A 126 5.89 13.26 2.50
CA ASP A 126 5.10 12.47 3.43
C ASP A 126 3.73 13.12 3.67
N SER A 127 2.68 12.30 3.51
CA SER A 127 1.27 12.68 3.68
C SER A 127 0.89 13.21 5.07
N LYS A 128 1.70 12.98 6.09
CA LYS A 128 1.38 13.44 7.45
C LYS A 128 1.61 14.96 7.53
N PRO A 129 0.62 15.75 8.00
CA PRO A 129 0.80 17.18 8.14
C PRO A 129 1.79 17.50 9.25
N LYS A 130 3.05 17.73 8.87
CA LYS A 130 4.14 18.05 9.80
C LYS A 130 3.83 19.41 10.43
N GLU A 131 4.27 19.60 11.67
CA GLU A 131 4.09 20.86 12.43
C GLU A 131 2.64 21.18 12.86
N MET A 132 1.63 20.45 12.41
CA MET A 132 0.25 20.58 12.89
C MET A 132 -0.05 19.63 14.06
N TYR A 133 0.63 19.81 15.21
CA TYR A 133 0.54 18.89 16.35
C TYR A 133 -0.90 18.68 16.84
N MET A 134 -1.65 19.77 17.03
CA MET A 134 -3.02 19.70 17.53
C MET A 134 -3.96 19.00 16.54
N MET A 135 -3.85 19.31 15.25
CA MET A 135 -4.63 18.63 14.21
C MET A 135 -4.30 17.13 14.16
N ASN A 136 -3.03 16.75 14.24
CA ASN A 136 -2.62 15.35 14.32
C ASN A 136 -3.21 14.63 15.54
N LYS A 137 -3.30 15.32 16.68
CA LYS A 137 -3.94 14.80 17.91
C LYS A 137 -5.44 14.59 17.68
N LEU A 138 -6.15 15.57 17.13
CA LEU A 138 -7.58 15.48 16.79
C LEU A 138 -7.86 14.34 15.81
N LEU A 139 -7.06 14.23 14.74
CA LEU A 139 -7.17 13.14 13.76
C LEU A 139 -6.97 11.75 14.39
N LYS A 140 -6.04 11.63 15.33
CA LYS A 140 -5.82 10.37 16.06
C LYS A 140 -7.02 10.02 16.94
N ILE A 141 -7.59 11.00 17.63
CA ILE A 141 -8.78 10.82 18.46
C ILE A 141 -9.98 10.45 17.58
N HIS A 142 -10.19 11.16 16.47
CA HIS A 142 -11.25 10.90 15.50
C HIS A 142 -11.21 9.44 15.00
N ARG A 143 -10.03 8.95 14.59
CA ARG A 143 -9.85 7.55 14.17
C ARG A 143 -10.10 6.53 15.29
N LYS A 144 -9.79 6.84 16.55
CA LYS A 144 -10.14 5.96 17.67
C LYS A 144 -11.65 5.92 17.90
N ARG A 145 -12.30 7.09 17.84
CA ARG A 145 -13.76 7.23 17.96
C ARG A 145 -14.48 6.39 16.91
N MET A 146 -14.10 6.55 15.63
CA MET A 146 -14.68 5.81 14.51
C MET A 146 -14.49 4.29 14.61
N ARG A 147 -13.48 3.83 15.38
CA ARG A 147 -13.19 2.40 15.60
C ARG A 147 -13.74 1.86 16.93
N ASN A 148 -14.47 2.68 17.70
CA ASN A 148 -14.91 2.35 19.07
C ASN A 148 -13.75 1.94 20.01
N GLU A 149 -12.57 2.53 19.82
CA GLU A 149 -11.35 2.25 20.61
C GLU A 149 -11.04 3.37 21.65
N LEU A 150 -12.05 4.15 22.05
CA LEU A 150 -11.88 5.17 23.11
C LEU A 150 -11.97 4.49 24.48
N TYR A 151 -10.84 4.08 25.02
CA TYR A 151 -10.74 3.38 26.29
C TYR A 151 -10.52 4.33 27.46
N GLU A 152 -11.46 5.23 27.78
CA GLU A 152 -11.41 6.15 28.94
C GLU A 152 -10.03 6.74 29.32
N THR A 153 -9.10 6.86 28.37
CA THR A 153 -7.75 7.32 28.69
C THR A 153 -7.82 8.81 29.01
N PRO A 154 -6.86 9.40 29.74
CA PRO A 154 -6.85 10.84 29.99
C PRO A 154 -6.96 11.68 28.69
N LEU A 155 -6.50 11.14 27.56
CA LEU A 155 -6.67 11.72 26.22
C LEU A 155 -8.11 11.63 25.68
N ASP A 156 -8.86 10.60 26.06
CA ASP A 156 -10.23 10.37 25.61
C ASP A 156 -11.25 11.19 26.45
N ARG A 157 -10.87 11.62 27.67
CA ARG A 157 -11.72 12.46 28.54
C ARG A 157 -11.86 13.91 28.07
N HIS A 158 -10.98 14.36 27.18
CA HIS A 158 -11.00 15.70 26.59
C HIS A 158 -11.33 15.68 25.10
N VAL A 159 -12.02 14.64 24.63
CA VAL A 159 -12.50 14.57 23.25
C VAL A 159 -13.50 15.69 23.03
N PRO A 160 -13.25 16.64 22.12
CA PRO A 160 -14.25 17.65 21.78
C PRO A 160 -15.50 16.97 21.23
N SER A 161 -16.69 17.46 21.60
CA SER A 161 -17.97 16.97 21.08
C SER A 161 -18.00 16.98 19.54
N ASP A 162 -17.42 18.05 18.96
CA ASP A 162 -17.39 18.32 17.52
C ASP A 162 -15.96 18.33 16.95
N ILE A 163 -15.31 17.16 16.96
CA ILE A 163 -13.93 17.00 16.45
C ILE A 163 -13.81 17.38 14.98
N GLU A 164 -14.82 17.08 14.17
CA GLU A 164 -14.82 17.32 12.73
C GLU A 164 -14.74 18.82 12.42
N HIS A 165 -15.53 19.62 13.13
CA HIS A 165 -15.46 21.08 13.03
C HIS A 165 -14.06 21.61 13.33
N TYR A 166 -13.45 21.19 14.45
CA TYR A 166 -12.09 21.63 14.79
C TYR A 166 -11.03 21.19 13.77
N ILE A 167 -11.19 20.00 13.17
CA ILE A 167 -10.31 19.55 12.07
C ILE A 167 -10.48 20.44 10.85
N ASN A 168 -11.72 20.75 10.46
CA ASN A 168 -12.00 21.61 9.30
C ASN A 168 -11.50 23.04 9.51
N ASP A 169 -11.70 23.61 10.70
CA ASP A 169 -11.17 24.93 11.04
C ASP A 169 -9.65 24.94 10.99
N ALA A 170 -8.97 23.93 11.53
CA ALA A 170 -7.51 23.82 11.46
C ALA A 170 -7.01 23.75 10.01
N LYS A 171 -7.72 23.03 9.13
CA LYS A 171 -7.40 22.99 7.68
C LYS A 171 -7.53 24.36 7.05
N MET A 172 -8.66 25.04 7.25
CA MET A 172 -8.94 26.35 6.65
C MET A 172 -7.91 27.41 7.03
N HIS A 173 -7.47 27.45 8.29
CA HIS A 173 -6.50 28.43 8.78
C HIS A 173 -5.04 28.08 8.42
N SER A 174 -4.76 26.87 7.96
CA SER A 174 -3.38 26.42 7.70
C SER A 174 -2.79 26.93 6.39
N GLY A 175 -3.64 27.32 5.43
CA GLY A 175 -3.20 27.63 4.05
C GLY A 175 -2.65 26.43 3.28
N ARG A 176 -2.82 25.20 3.79
CA ARG A 176 -2.34 23.95 3.18
C ARG A 176 -3.46 23.22 2.45
N LEU A 177 -3.09 22.41 1.47
CA LEU A 177 -4.02 21.57 0.72
C LEU A 177 -4.17 20.21 1.39
N PHE A 178 -5.41 19.74 1.53
CA PHE A 178 -5.71 18.45 2.13
C PHE A 178 -6.58 17.60 1.22
N LEU A 179 -6.34 16.29 1.26
CA LEU A 179 -7.21 15.27 0.68
C LEU A 179 -7.69 14.32 1.79
N SER A 180 -8.99 14.09 1.85
CA SER A 180 -9.58 13.10 2.76
C SER A 180 -9.65 11.74 2.07
N VAL A 181 -8.95 10.74 2.59
CA VAL A 181 -8.91 9.37 2.04
C VAL A 181 -9.39 8.39 3.09
N ARG A 182 -10.36 7.55 2.74
CA ARG A 182 -10.88 6.50 3.60
C ARG A 182 -10.39 5.14 3.14
N PHE A 183 -9.80 4.38 4.06
CA PHE A 183 -9.46 2.98 3.83
C PHE A 183 -10.50 2.11 4.50
N ASP A 184 -11.30 1.43 3.69
CA ASP A 184 -12.31 0.48 4.14
C ASP A 184 -11.85 -0.94 3.84
N PHE A 185 -12.21 -1.86 4.74
CA PHE A 185 -11.93 -3.28 4.59
C PHE A 185 -13.20 -4.07 4.78
N CYS A 186 -13.37 -5.15 4.02
CA CYS A 186 -14.51 -6.05 4.16
C CYS A 186 -14.63 -6.67 5.56
N ARG A 187 -13.57 -6.63 6.37
CA ARG A 187 -13.59 -7.04 7.78
C ARG A 187 -13.35 -5.82 8.65
N ALA A 188 -14.13 -5.67 9.72
CA ALA A 188 -14.13 -4.50 10.60
C ALA A 188 -12.76 -4.18 11.23
N PHE A 189 -11.88 -5.19 11.40
CA PHE A 189 -10.56 -5.02 12.00
C PHE A 189 -9.52 -5.93 11.34
N PRO A 190 -8.96 -5.52 10.19
CA PRO A 190 -7.84 -6.24 9.62
C PRO A 190 -6.61 -5.88 10.46
N HIS A 191 -6.30 -6.66 11.48
CA HIS A 191 -4.99 -6.63 12.13
C HIS A 191 -3.95 -7.22 11.16
N ILE A 192 -3.71 -6.51 10.05
CA ILE A 192 -2.65 -6.86 9.10
C ILE A 192 -1.36 -6.27 9.65
N ASN A 193 -0.63 -7.10 10.38
CA ASN A 193 0.78 -6.82 10.59
C ASN A 193 1.51 -7.05 9.27
N MET A 194 2.45 -6.18 8.92
CA MET A 194 3.51 -6.61 8.00
C MET A 194 4.10 -7.91 8.57
N PRO A 195 4.30 -8.96 7.75
CA PRO A 195 5.21 -10.01 8.15
C PRO A 195 6.53 -9.34 8.49
N ASP A 196 7.04 -9.63 9.69
CA ASP A 196 8.28 -9.03 10.19
C ASP A 196 9.35 -9.16 9.09
N PRO A 197 10.07 -8.11 8.67
CA PRO A 197 11.19 -8.29 7.73
C PRO A 197 12.21 -9.32 8.23
N SER A 198 12.25 -9.57 9.55
CA SER A 198 13.00 -10.68 10.16
C SER A 198 12.46 -12.08 9.80
N SER A 199 11.21 -12.21 9.37
CA SER A 199 10.61 -13.47 8.89
C SER A 199 11.06 -13.86 7.48
N PHE A 200 11.55 -12.92 6.68
CA PHE A 200 12.31 -13.23 5.46
C PHE A 200 13.76 -13.64 5.75
N VAL A 201 14.33 -13.16 6.87
CA VAL A 201 15.64 -13.59 7.38
C VAL A 201 15.54 -14.92 8.15
N ARG A 202 14.35 -15.23 8.67
CA ARG A 202 13.94 -16.54 9.22
C ARG A 202 13.05 -17.31 8.25
N ALA A 203 13.30 -17.22 6.94
CA ALA A 203 13.19 -18.46 6.19
C ALA A 203 14.16 -19.41 6.90
N GLU A 204 13.63 -20.45 7.56
CA GLU A 204 14.45 -21.49 8.19
C GLU A 204 15.63 -21.71 7.27
N LYS A 205 16.83 -21.39 7.79
CA LYS A 205 18.08 -21.54 7.06
C LYS A 205 18.01 -22.95 6.50
N TRP A 206 17.77 -23.08 5.20
CA TRP A 206 17.55 -24.38 4.60
C TRP A 206 18.73 -25.22 5.06
N ASN A 207 18.47 -26.42 5.56
CA ASN A 207 19.55 -27.32 5.91
C ASN A 207 20.50 -27.31 4.70
N PRO A 208 21.81 -27.03 4.85
CA PRO A 208 22.72 -26.89 3.71
C PRO A 208 22.64 -28.07 2.74
N VAL A 209 22.27 -29.24 3.25
CA VAL A 209 21.97 -30.46 2.48
C VAL A 209 20.73 -30.28 1.60
N ASP A 210 19.63 -29.79 2.14
CA ASP A 210 18.37 -29.58 1.40
C ASP A 210 18.51 -28.46 0.37
N GLU A 211 19.24 -27.38 0.68
CA GLU A 211 19.52 -26.30 -0.28
C GLU A 211 20.40 -26.81 -1.44
N MET A 212 21.39 -27.67 -1.15
CA MET A 212 22.21 -28.32 -2.15
C MET A 212 21.36 -29.26 -3.02
N TYR A 213 20.48 -30.07 -2.43
CA TYR A 213 19.56 -30.93 -3.16
C TYR A 213 18.61 -30.12 -4.04
N PHE A 214 18.05 -29.03 -3.53
CA PHE A 214 17.15 -28.16 -4.30
C PHE A 214 17.86 -27.46 -5.46
N LYS A 215 19.11 -27.03 -5.26
CA LYS A 215 19.94 -26.41 -6.32
C LYS A 215 20.45 -27.43 -7.33
N LEU A 216 20.76 -28.67 -6.92
CA LEU A 216 21.17 -29.77 -7.80
C LEU A 216 20.01 -30.30 -8.65
N THR A 217 18.80 -30.39 -8.07
CA THR A 217 17.61 -30.94 -8.75
C THR A 217 16.92 -29.91 -9.65
N ARG A 218 17.20 -28.62 -9.50
CA ARG A 218 16.58 -27.54 -10.29
C ARG A 218 17.46 -27.00 -11.41
N ASN A 219 18.36 -27.82 -11.94
CA ASN A 219 18.88 -27.59 -13.29
C ASN A 219 17.87 -28.15 -14.30
N ALA A 220 17.07 -27.29 -14.92
CA ALA A 220 16.08 -27.68 -15.93
C ALA A 220 16.68 -28.46 -17.13
N ARG A 221 18.01 -28.50 -17.27
CA ARG A 221 18.72 -29.30 -18.27
C ARG A 221 18.95 -30.77 -17.91
N THR A 222 18.85 -31.17 -16.64
CA THR A 222 18.99 -32.59 -16.23
C THR A 222 17.67 -33.36 -16.25
N ALA A 223 16.53 -32.67 -16.18
CA ALA A 223 15.20 -33.29 -16.25
C ALA A 223 14.94 -33.98 -17.60
N ASP A 224 15.42 -33.42 -18.71
CA ASP A 224 15.29 -34.03 -20.03
C ASP A 224 16.20 -35.26 -20.20
N ILE A 225 17.38 -35.26 -19.57
CA ILE A 225 18.35 -36.38 -19.64
C ILE A 225 17.88 -37.59 -18.82
N ASP A 226 17.21 -37.36 -17.68
CA ASP A 226 16.67 -38.45 -16.84
C ASP A 226 15.36 -39.03 -17.40
N ARG A 227 14.64 -38.29 -18.24
CA ARG A 227 13.38 -38.75 -18.85
C ARG A 227 13.60 -39.91 -19.85
N ASP A 228 14.78 -39.99 -20.45
CA ASP A 228 15.19 -41.05 -21.37
C ASP A 228 15.85 -42.26 -20.68
N ARG A 229 16.11 -42.17 -19.36
CA ARG A 229 16.67 -43.30 -18.60
C ARG A 229 15.57 -44.23 -18.13
N LYS A 230 15.58 -45.47 -18.63
CA LYS A 230 14.74 -46.53 -18.07
C LYS A 230 15.17 -46.83 -16.63
N PRO A 231 14.26 -46.76 -15.64
CA PRO A 231 14.60 -46.99 -14.24
C PRO A 231 15.02 -48.46 -14.00
N ASN A 232 16.00 -48.65 -13.12
CA ASN A 232 16.50 -49.96 -12.74
C ASN A 232 15.39 -50.79 -12.07
N LYS A 233 15.25 -52.08 -12.46
CA LYS A 233 14.14 -52.96 -12.03
C LYS A 233 14.04 -53.13 -10.52
N GLU A 234 15.18 -53.13 -9.82
CA GLU A 234 15.22 -53.29 -8.36
C GLU A 234 14.62 -52.08 -7.62
N ALA A 235 14.95 -50.86 -8.05
CA ALA A 235 14.39 -49.64 -7.47
C ALA A 235 12.88 -49.51 -7.74
N LEU A 236 12.42 -49.97 -8.91
CA LEU A 236 11.00 -49.98 -9.26
C LEU A 236 10.19 -50.96 -8.38
N ASN A 237 10.78 -52.10 -8.03
CA ASN A 237 10.14 -53.10 -7.16
C ASN A 237 10.05 -52.60 -5.71
N LEU A 238 11.06 -51.89 -5.20
CA LEU A 238 11.02 -51.25 -3.88
C LEU A 238 9.95 -50.13 -3.79
N LEU A 239 9.78 -49.34 -4.85
CA LEU A 239 8.73 -48.31 -4.93
C LEU A 239 7.32 -48.89 -5.05
N LYS A 240 7.17 -50.06 -5.68
CA LYS A 240 5.89 -50.79 -5.69
C LYS A 240 5.55 -51.37 -4.31
N ALA A 241 6.55 -51.86 -3.58
CA ALA A 241 6.35 -52.37 -2.22
C ALA A 241 5.92 -51.26 -1.24
N SER A 242 6.44 -50.04 -1.40
CA SER A 242 6.09 -48.88 -0.56
C SER A 242 4.74 -48.22 -0.90
N ARG A 243 4.06 -48.64 -1.99
CA ARG A 243 2.66 -48.27 -2.27
C ARG A 243 1.64 -49.15 -1.53
N VAL A 244 2.07 -50.17 -0.79
CA VAL A 244 1.19 -50.99 0.07
C VAL A 244 1.28 -50.49 1.52
N GLY A 245 0.84 -49.26 1.75
CA GLY A 245 0.51 -48.76 3.10
C GLY A 245 -1.02 -48.77 3.28
N PRO A 246 -1.55 -49.04 4.48
CA PRO A 246 -2.99 -49.21 4.65
C PRO A 246 -3.72 -47.89 4.35
N ALA A 247 -4.86 -48.00 3.67
CA ALA A 247 -5.71 -46.86 3.36
C ALA A 247 -6.16 -46.16 4.66
N PRO A 248 -6.26 -44.82 4.67
CA PRO A 248 -6.60 -44.08 5.87
C PRO A 248 -8.08 -44.31 6.20
N GLY A 249 -8.36 -45.20 7.17
CA GLY A 249 -9.74 -45.43 7.59
C GLY A 249 -10.04 -46.70 8.37
N GLN A 250 -9.26 -47.09 9.37
CA GLN A 250 -9.77 -47.94 10.46
C GLN A 250 -9.17 -47.49 11.80
N ARG A 251 -9.98 -46.78 12.60
CA ARG A 251 -9.79 -46.68 14.05
C ARG A 251 -10.42 -47.92 14.68
N SER A 252 -9.74 -48.53 15.64
CA SER A 252 -10.38 -49.46 16.56
C SER A 252 -9.68 -49.41 17.91
N PHE A 253 -10.49 -48.99 18.88
CA PHE A 253 -10.49 -49.14 20.35
C PHE A 253 -9.21 -48.85 21.14
#